data_AF-A0A6V7JGZ5-F1
#
_entry.id   AF-A0A6V7JGZ5-F1
#
_cell.length_a   1.000
_cell.length_b   1.000
_cell.length_c   1.000
_cell.angle_alpha   90.00
_cell.angle_beta   90.00
_cell.angle_gamma   90.00
#
_symmetry.space_group_name_H-M   'P 1'
#
loop_
_entity.id
_entity.type
_entity.pdbx_description
1 polymer ?
#
loop_
_entity_poly.entity_id
_entity_poly.type
_entity_poly.pdbx_seq_one_letter_code
_entity_poly.pdbx_strand_id
1 'polypeptide(L)'
;MKSLADRGHLVDVISSFPQLESYPNYSDIPLPPVYPTLHNNVTYNDIKKKIVPVINLVQTERGNNVCHALGFDKLKVIVNNPPKDPQYDAVITE
;
A
#
# COMPACT_ATOMS: atom_id res chain seq x y z
N MET A 1 9.08 3.10 9.23
CA MET A 1 9.51 1.68 9.16
C MET A 1 11.04 1.50 9.13
N LYS A 2 11.84 2.27 8.37
CA LYS A 2 13.33 2.16 8.37
C LYS A 2 14.00 2.19 9.75
N SER A 3 13.55 3.09 10.63
CA SER A 3 14.06 3.17 12.02
C SER A 3 13.92 1.85 12.81
N LEU A 4 12.93 1.01 12.50
CA LEU A 4 12.83 -0.33 13.10
C LEU A 4 13.90 -1.27 12.53
N ALA A 5 14.09 -1.24 11.21
CA ALA A 5 15.14 -2.01 10.54
C ALA A 5 16.55 -1.63 11.04
N ASP A 6 16.80 -0.34 11.26
CA ASP A 6 18.05 0.19 11.82
C ASP A 6 18.33 -0.32 13.24
N ARG A 7 17.28 -0.61 14.00
CA ARG A 7 17.36 -1.19 15.34
C ARG A 7 17.49 -2.71 15.35
N GLY A 8 17.61 -3.33 14.17
CA GLY A 8 17.81 -4.76 13.99
C GLY A 8 16.52 -5.58 13.85
N HIS A 9 15.36 -4.93 13.74
CA HIS A 9 14.11 -5.65 13.44
C HIS A 9 14.05 -6.04 11.96
N LEU A 10 13.46 -7.20 11.66
CA LEU A 10 13.12 -7.57 10.28
C LEU A 10 11.78 -6.94 9.93
N VAL A 11 11.72 -6.24 8.81
CA VAL A 11 10.55 -5.46 8.41
C VAL A 11 10.16 -5.80 6.98
N ASP A 12 8.99 -6.41 6.83
CA ASP A 12 8.33 -6.54 5.53
C ASP A 12 7.31 -5.41 5.36
N VAL A 13 7.42 -4.66 4.26
CA VAL A 13 6.49 -3.57 3.93
C VAL A 13 5.74 -3.90 2.65
N ILE A 14 4.43 -4.05 2.80
CA ILE A 14 3.54 -4.31 1.69
C ILE A 14 2.97 -2.97 1.22
N SER A 15 3.33 -2.52 0.03
CA SER A 15 2.99 -1.17 -0.45
C SER A 15 2.92 -1.09 -1.96
N SER A 16 2.09 -0.16 -2.47
CA SER A 16 2.11 0.24 -3.88
C SER A 16 3.29 1.13 -4.26
N PHE A 17 4.07 1.56 -3.27
CA PHE A 17 5.21 2.47 -3.41
C PHE A 17 6.46 1.84 -2.77
N PRO A 18 7.04 0.79 -3.39
CA PRO A 18 8.28 0.21 -2.92
C PRO A 18 9.43 1.21 -3.01
N GLN A 19 10.47 1.01 -2.22
CA GLN A 19 11.68 1.81 -2.29
C GLN A 19 12.45 1.50 -3.59
N LEU A 20 13.14 2.51 -4.10
CA LEU A 20 13.97 2.36 -5.30
C LEU A 20 15.28 1.62 -5.01
N GLU A 21 15.80 1.76 -3.79
CA GLU A 21 17.04 1.16 -3.34
C GLU A 21 16.77 0.15 -2.23
N SER A 22 17.52 -0.95 -2.22
CA SER A 22 17.41 -1.96 -1.17
C SER A 22 17.90 -1.40 0.17
N TYR A 23 17.30 -1.87 1.26
CA TYR A 23 17.63 -1.43 2.61
C TYR A 23 17.83 -2.64 3.53
N PRO A 24 18.91 -2.71 4.33
CA PRO A 24 19.15 -3.86 5.21
C PRO A 24 17.97 -4.14 6.15
N ASN A 25 17.65 -5.42 6.36
CA ASN A 25 16.53 -5.88 7.20
C ASN A 25 15.15 -5.31 6.82
N TYR A 26 15.01 -4.80 5.60
CA TYR A 26 13.79 -4.18 5.12
C TYR A 26 13.49 -4.72 3.72
N SER A 27 12.32 -5.36 3.58
CA SER A 27 11.88 -6.04 2.38
C SER A 27 10.60 -5.41 1.88
N ASP A 28 10.63 -4.83 0.68
CA ASP A 28 9.44 -4.31 0.02
C ASP A 28 8.72 -5.43 -0.73
N ILE A 29 7.44 -5.60 -0.41
CA ILE A 29 6.53 -6.50 -1.10
C ILE A 29 5.58 -5.65 -1.95
N PRO A 30 5.86 -5.48 -3.25
CA PRO A 30 5.12 -4.54 -4.07
C PRO A 30 3.70 -5.03 -4.34
N LEU A 31 2.73 -4.12 -4.15
CA LEU A 31 1.35 -4.25 -4.58
C LEU A 31 1.07 -3.39 -5.82
N PRO A 32 0.13 -3.80 -6.67
CA PRO A 32 -0.42 -2.90 -7.69
C PRO A 32 -0.94 -1.60 -7.06
N PRO A 33 -0.80 -0.46 -7.75
CA PRO A 33 -1.39 0.80 -7.30
C PRO A 33 -2.92 0.69 -7.26
N VAL A 34 -3.48 1.04 -6.10
CA VAL A 34 -4.92 0.99 -5.83
C VAL A 34 -5.62 2.28 -6.28
N TYR A 35 -4.85 3.35 -6.41
CA TYR A 35 -5.33 4.69 -6.70
C TYR A 35 -4.73 5.23 -7.98
N PRO A 36 -5.48 6.06 -8.74
CA PRO A 36 -4.89 6.84 -9.80
C PRO A 36 -3.86 7.81 -9.21
N THR A 37 -2.68 7.85 -9.82
CA THR A 37 -1.63 8.80 -9.47
C THR A 37 -2.04 10.20 -9.93
N LEU A 38 -2.32 11.07 -8.96
CA LEU A 38 -2.50 12.49 -9.22
C LEU A 38 -1.12 13.11 -9.43
N HIS A 39 -0.71 13.21 -10.68
CA HIS A 39 0.47 13.98 -11.08
C HIS A 39 0.12 15.46 -11.20
N ASN A 40 1.13 16.34 -11.24
CA ASN A 40 0.95 17.80 -11.37
C ASN A 40 0.33 18.26 -12.71
N ASN A 41 -0.26 17.34 -13.48
CA ASN A 41 -0.99 17.59 -14.71
C ASN A 41 -2.50 17.35 -14.50
N VAL A 42 -3.09 18.03 -13.51
CA VAL A 42 -4.53 18.00 -13.25
C VAL A 42 -5.19 19.17 -13.97
N THR A 43 -6.19 18.90 -14.81
CA THR A 43 -6.94 19.95 -15.50
C THR A 43 -8.14 20.44 -14.67
N TYR A 44 -8.68 21.62 -15.00
CA TYR A 44 -9.93 22.12 -14.42
C TYR A 44 -11.09 21.12 -14.56
N ASN A 45 -11.14 20.40 -15.69
CA ASN A 45 -12.14 19.38 -15.94
C ASN A 45 -11.95 18.13 -15.05
N ASP A 46 -10.71 17.74 -14.78
CA ASP A 46 -10.42 16.66 -13.83
C ASP A 46 -10.89 17.04 -12.42
N ILE A 47 -10.63 18.29 -11.99
CA ILE A 47 -11.11 18.78 -10.69
C ILE A 47 -12.64 18.72 -10.64
N LYS A 48 -13.32 19.30 -11.62
CA LYS A 48 -14.79 19.37 -11.64
C LYS A 48 -15.47 18.01 -11.69
N LYS A 49 -14.91 17.05 -12.42
CA LYS A 49 -15.53 15.73 -12.65
C LYS A 49 -15.09 14.66 -11.65
N LYS A 50 -13.85 14.70 -11.18
CA LYS A 50 -13.25 13.63 -10.38
C LYS A 50 -13.00 14.03 -8.92
N ILE A 51 -12.75 15.31 -8.62
CA ILE A 51 -12.36 15.74 -7.27
C ILE A 51 -13.52 16.42 -6.53
N VAL A 52 -14.22 17.37 -7.16
CA VAL A 52 -15.35 18.09 -6.56
C VAL A 52 -16.48 17.16 -6.09
N PRO A 53 -16.81 16.07 -6.80
CA PRO A 53 -17.71 15.04 -6.28
C PRO A 53 -17.02 14.18 -5.20
N VAL A 54 -16.56 14.82 -4.12
CA VAL A 54 -15.70 14.22 -3.08
C VAL A 54 -16.31 12.95 -2.51
N ILE A 55 -17.63 12.91 -2.30
CA ILE A 55 -18.33 11.72 -1.79
C ILE A 55 -18.13 10.53 -2.73
N ASN A 56 -18.34 10.72 -4.04
CA ASN A 56 -18.14 9.65 -5.03
C ASN A 56 -16.67 9.25 -5.10
N LEU A 57 -15.74 10.20 -5.12
CA LEU A 57 -14.30 9.92 -5.13
C LEU A 57 -13.89 9.06 -3.92
N VAL A 58 -14.39 9.41 -2.73
CA VAL A 58 -14.08 8.66 -1.50
C VAL A 58 -14.70 7.27 -1.56
N GLN A 59 -15.95 7.14 -1.96
CA GLN A 59 -16.66 5.85 -2.00
C GLN A 59 -16.06 4.89 -3.03
N THR A 60 -15.74 5.35 -4.23
CA THR A 60 -15.25 4.48 -5.32
C THR A 60 -13.74 4.33 -5.27
N GLU A 61 -13.01 5.42 -5.49
CA GLU A 61 -11.57 5.39 -5.70
C GLU A 61 -10.80 5.16 -4.40
N ARG A 62 -11.26 5.73 -3.28
CA ARG A 62 -10.58 5.59 -1.97
C ARG A 62 -11.17 4.49 -1.08
N GLY A 63 -12.34 3.97 -1.40
CA GLY A 63 -13.05 2.94 -0.63
C GLY A 63 -13.03 1.59 -1.35
N ASN A 64 -13.93 1.40 -2.31
CA ASN A 64 -14.13 0.11 -2.98
C ASN A 64 -12.84 -0.45 -3.61
N ASN A 65 -12.01 0.40 -4.22
CA ASN A 65 -10.75 -0.08 -4.80
C ASN A 65 -9.79 -0.65 -3.75
N VAL A 66 -9.77 -0.10 -2.53
CA VAL A 66 -9.01 -0.64 -1.40
C VAL A 66 -9.53 -2.01 -1.01
N CYS A 67 -10.85 -2.15 -0.90
CA CYS A 67 -11.49 -3.44 -0.63
C CYS A 67 -11.13 -4.49 -1.69
N HIS A 68 -11.12 -4.12 -2.98
CA HIS A 68 -10.68 -5.02 -4.04
C HIS A 68 -9.18 -5.37 -3.94
N ALA A 69 -8.34 -4.41 -3.56
CA ALA A 69 -6.91 -4.62 -3.39
C ALA A 69 -6.58 -5.60 -2.26
N LEU A 70 -7.38 -5.64 -1.18
CA LEU A 70 -7.27 -6.67 -0.13
C LEU A 70 -7.48 -8.10 -0.69
N GLY A 71 -8.12 -8.22 -1.86
CA GLY A 71 -8.29 -9.47 -2.59
C GLY A 71 -7.09 -9.93 -3.40
N PHE A 72 -5.99 -9.17 -3.46
CA PHE A 72 -4.80 -9.55 -4.22
C PHE A 72 -4.14 -10.81 -3.65
N ASP A 73 -3.72 -11.71 -4.53
CA ASP A 73 -3.17 -13.01 -4.13
C ASP A 73 -1.94 -12.89 -3.25
N LYS A 74 -1.09 -11.88 -3.48
CA LYS A 74 0.06 -11.59 -2.60
C LYS A 74 -0.36 -11.29 -1.15
N LEU A 75 -1.42 -10.50 -0.95
CA LEU A 75 -1.95 -10.22 0.39
C LEU A 75 -2.59 -11.47 0.99
N LYS A 76 -3.38 -12.22 0.22
CA LYS A 76 -3.99 -13.47 0.67
C LYS A 76 -2.94 -14.48 1.13
N VAL A 77 -1.82 -14.61 0.42
CA VAL A 77 -0.73 -15.51 0.80
C VAL A 77 -0.16 -15.12 2.16
N ILE A 78 0.09 -13.83 2.40
CA ILE A 78 0.67 -13.35 3.66
C ILE A 78 -0.32 -13.50 4.83
N VAL A 79 -1.60 -13.20 4.61
CA VAL A 79 -2.65 -13.30 5.64
C VAL A 79 -2.94 -14.76 6.00
N ASN A 80 -3.07 -15.64 4.99
CA ASN A 80 -3.43 -17.04 5.23
C ASN A 80 -2.23 -17.91 5.60
N ASN A 81 -1.04 -17.56 5.12
CA ASN A 81 0.21 -18.30 5.33
C ASN A 81 1.35 -17.34 5.72
N PRO A 82 1.27 -16.66 6.88
CA PRO A 82 2.35 -15.80 7.32
C PRO A 82 3.65 -16.61 7.52
N PRO A 83 4.83 -15.98 7.37
CA PRO A 83 6.10 -16.59 7.73
C PRO A 83 6.06 -17.15 9.15
N LYS A 84 6.65 -18.33 9.33
CA LYS A 84 6.72 -19.01 10.64
C LYS A 84 8.10 -18.91 11.27
N ASP A 85 9.12 -18.56 10.49
CA ASP A 85 10.50 -18.48 10.94
C ASP A 85 11.26 -17.36 10.19
N PRO A 86 11.46 -16.20 10.83
CA PRO A 86 10.78 -15.77 12.04
C PRO A 86 9.30 -15.47 11.77
N GLN A 87 8.45 -15.65 12.78
CA GLN A 87 7.07 -15.20 12.71
C GLN A 87 6.98 -13.68 12.86
N TYR A 88 5.92 -13.07 12.32
CA TYR A 88 5.66 -11.65 12.58
C TYR A 88 5.28 -11.42 14.04
N ASP A 89 6.05 -10.58 14.74
CA ASP A 89 5.75 -10.16 16.10
C ASP A 89 4.65 -9.07 16.15
N ALA A 90 4.54 -8.27 15.09
CA ALA A 90 3.57 -7.18 14.99
C ALA A 90 3.14 -6.94 13.55
N VAL A 91 1.89 -6.52 13.37
CA VAL A 91 1.32 -6.07 12.09
C VAL A 91 0.80 -4.65 12.28
N ILE A 92 1.23 -3.73 11.42
CA ILE A 92 0.84 -2.31 11.45
C ILE A 92 0.18 -2.00 10.12
N THR A 93 -1.03 -1.42 10.16
CA THR A 93 -1.81 -1.04 8.98
C THR A 93 -2.15 0.44 9.05
N GLU A 94 -2.09 1.13 7.90
CA GLU A 94 -2.52 2.51 7.70
C GLU A 94 -3.57 2.56 6.57
#